data_AF-A0A9W5X1I5-F1
#
_entry.id   AF-A0A9W5X1I5-F1
#
_cell.length_a   1.000
_cell.length_b   1.000
_cell.length_c   1.000
_cell.angle_alpha   90.00
_cell.angle_beta   90.00
_cell.angle_gamma   90.00
#
_symmetry.space_group_name_H-M   'P 1'
#
loop_
_entity.id
_entity.type
_entity.pdbx_description
1 polymer ?
#
loop_
_entity_poly.entity_id
_entity_poly.type
_entity_poly.pdbx_seq_one_letter_code
_entity_poly.pdbx_strand_id
1 'polypeptide(L)'
;MKLSTWTATVLATPAVATGVCLLCASTAQAAPDDAGSETSSAAASSAADTSASSSTDSDGASTKPRANDTTDGGGSGNDSDDAGDSGDLDNDDEDADGDTRGDSDDADLNAEMDADIADAALDDSAVDDSAADPGPHYVPTTVRETLVTGDAVDVDGDGVDDGPVDEDDEDTPADDEPADDDPVDTVPIALEQISDAKEDLREATWDSGNVLAGLAAMLPQMYLSGASASLERWQQNHALLQQRYAETYDDPFAHWLAGARIENSIQRTIRVQDQLEAAEKLLTVVGWFGTASQMEAIGQLIGTAADNGLVYQIVKMELQYNGDNPVRTEPVIYISVNGGKPAPVLVDTGSLGLIIDPRDVGVDGIGEPTGTGTASYGDGSSVFFWDSYDIPISVDGVESSPTQILVVELQSAQGFTDYNGDYVGVLGIGANAGGPGNFNPFLSMPGLLSQGVLFDERRRRLILGPNPYGARTTIPGAPSSQLQVKIGDGEKTLVDTWVDSGGILGSVPDNVYGDGPEVPPGTVVSVYTEDGETLLYSYTTTRKNTLSVTDSEDDPRFNTGFTPFSLGTLYFSFAGAGSTSFNY
;
A
#
# COMPACT_ATOMS: atom_id res chain seq x y z
N MET A 1 7.99 17.37 -14.24
CA MET A 1 8.91 18.53 -14.36
C MET A 1 10.18 18.09 -15.10
N LYS A 2 10.79 19.01 -15.86
CA LYS A 2 11.75 18.78 -16.94
C LYS A 2 13.01 18.00 -16.54
N LEU A 3 13.27 16.88 -17.22
CA LEU A 3 14.56 16.20 -17.28
C LEU A 3 15.54 17.05 -18.13
N SER A 4 16.67 17.45 -17.54
CA SER A 4 17.73 18.16 -18.25
C SER A 4 18.68 17.18 -18.93
N THR A 5 18.81 17.35 -20.23
CA THR A 5 19.66 16.65 -21.19
C THR A 5 21.14 16.84 -20.87
N TRP A 6 21.94 15.76 -20.88
CA TRP A 6 23.37 15.83 -21.12
C TRP A 6 23.70 15.11 -22.42
N THR A 7 24.00 15.90 -23.45
CA THR A 7 24.50 15.46 -24.75
C THR A 7 26.02 15.35 -24.67
N ALA A 8 26.58 14.14 -24.67
CA ALA A 8 28.01 13.95 -24.81
C ALA A 8 28.39 13.95 -26.30
N THR A 9 29.02 15.03 -26.75
CA THR A 9 29.63 15.10 -28.09
C THR A 9 30.96 14.37 -28.06
N VAL A 10 31.08 13.30 -28.85
CA VAL A 10 32.33 12.58 -29.13
C VAL A 10 33.11 13.35 -30.19
N LEU A 11 34.32 13.81 -29.86
CA LEU A 11 35.32 14.24 -30.83
C LEU A 11 36.59 13.43 -30.60
N ALA A 12 37.01 12.74 -31.66
CA ALA A 12 38.08 11.76 -31.67
C ALA A 12 39.49 12.39 -31.71
N THR A 13 40.46 11.55 -31.35
CA THR A 13 41.92 11.52 -31.67
C THR A 13 42.94 12.18 -30.71
N PRO A 14 44.19 11.66 -30.62
CA PRO A 14 44.63 10.93 -29.41
C PRO A 14 45.96 11.45 -28.80
N ALA A 15 46.17 11.26 -27.49
CA ALA A 15 47.52 11.16 -26.92
C ALA A 15 47.50 10.60 -25.50
N VAL A 16 48.34 9.59 -25.32
CA VAL A 16 48.73 8.88 -24.09
C VAL A 16 49.29 9.84 -23.03
N ALA A 17 48.79 9.77 -21.79
CA ALA A 17 49.57 9.81 -20.55
C ALA A 17 48.66 9.87 -19.29
N THR A 18 48.68 8.78 -18.53
CA THR A 18 48.76 8.70 -17.06
C THR A 18 48.07 9.79 -16.22
N GLY A 19 47.01 9.43 -15.49
CA GLY A 19 46.52 10.22 -14.35
C GLY A 19 45.02 10.08 -14.08
N VAL A 20 44.58 8.93 -13.53
CA VAL A 20 43.24 8.79 -12.97
C VAL A 20 43.20 9.54 -11.63
N CYS A 21 42.55 10.70 -11.60
CA CYS A 21 42.15 11.36 -10.36
C CYS A 21 40.75 10.88 -9.97
N LEU A 22 40.71 9.92 -9.04
CA LEU A 22 39.53 9.58 -8.26
C LEU A 22 39.17 10.77 -7.34
N LEU A 23 38.01 11.38 -7.57
CA LEU A 23 37.33 12.20 -6.58
C LEU A 23 36.52 11.26 -5.67
N CYS A 24 37.03 11.04 -4.46
CA CYS A 24 36.34 10.27 -3.43
C CYS A 24 35.06 11.01 -3.00
N ALA A 25 33.91 10.35 -3.15
CA ALA A 25 32.72 10.68 -2.36
C ALA A 25 32.97 10.17 -0.93
N SER A 26 32.87 11.08 0.04
CA SER A 26 33.02 10.81 1.46
C SER A 26 31.99 9.80 1.94
N THR A 27 32.45 8.63 2.38
CA THR A 27 31.69 7.67 3.16
C THR A 27 31.44 8.24 4.56
N ALA A 28 30.17 8.28 4.97
CA ALA A 28 29.80 8.59 6.33
C ALA A 28 30.26 7.44 7.26
N GLN A 29 31.04 7.80 8.28
CA GLN A 29 31.55 6.89 9.30
C GLN A 29 30.42 6.16 10.04
N ALA A 30 30.49 4.83 10.05
CA ALA A 30 29.76 3.98 10.98
C ALA A 30 30.33 4.17 12.40
N ALA A 31 29.45 4.35 13.39
CA ALA A 31 29.80 4.19 14.80
C ALA A 31 29.81 2.69 15.15
N PRO A 32 30.64 2.22 16.11
CA PRO A 32 30.69 0.81 16.50
C PRO A 32 29.57 0.46 17.50
N ASP A 33 28.97 -0.71 17.29
CA ASP A 33 28.12 -1.40 18.25
C ASP A 33 28.96 -2.07 19.35
N ASP A 34 28.46 -2.07 20.59
CA ASP A 34 29.02 -2.83 21.71
C ASP A 34 28.00 -3.91 22.11
N ALA A 35 28.36 -5.17 21.89
CA ALA A 35 27.62 -6.36 22.29
C ALA A 35 28.06 -6.80 23.69
N GLY A 36 27.09 -7.20 24.52
CA GLY A 36 27.24 -7.30 25.96
C GLY A 36 28.06 -8.46 26.54
N SER A 37 28.19 -8.42 27.87
CA SER A 37 28.52 -9.56 28.73
C SER A 37 27.86 -9.37 30.09
N GLU A 38 27.13 -10.39 30.54
CA GLU A 38 26.57 -10.58 31.89
C GLU A 38 27.69 -10.80 32.92
N THR A 39 27.59 -10.47 34.22
CA THR A 39 26.88 -11.26 35.26
C THR A 39 26.97 -10.61 36.68
N SER A 40 25.86 -10.70 37.43
CA SER A 40 25.65 -10.92 38.89
C SER A 40 26.25 -10.05 40.03
N SER A 41 25.31 -9.43 40.79
CA SER A 41 25.12 -9.34 42.25
C SER A 41 26.16 -8.69 43.20
N ALA A 42 25.75 -7.62 43.92
CA ALA A 42 25.44 -7.61 45.37
C ALA A 42 25.48 -6.20 46.04
N ALA A 43 24.40 -5.90 46.78
CA ALA A 43 24.31 -5.17 48.07
C ALA A 43 24.85 -3.73 48.30
N ALA A 44 23.88 -2.84 48.58
CA ALA A 44 23.75 -2.00 49.79
C ALA A 44 24.69 -0.80 50.10
N SER A 45 24.05 0.39 50.06
CA SER A 45 23.95 1.40 51.15
C SER A 45 24.97 2.56 51.29
N SER A 46 24.36 3.70 51.64
CA SER A 46 24.83 4.85 52.46
C SER A 46 25.46 6.09 51.80
N ALA A 47 24.61 7.12 51.71
CA ALA A 47 24.67 8.43 52.39
C ALA A 47 25.95 9.28 52.43
N ALA A 48 25.72 10.57 52.11
CA ALA A 48 26.29 11.80 52.73
C ALA A 48 27.76 12.13 52.42
N ASP A 49 28.23 13.38 52.41
CA ASP A 49 27.69 14.75 52.26
C ASP A 49 28.94 15.67 52.30
N THR A 50 28.80 16.90 51.82
CA THR A 50 29.57 18.12 52.18
C THR A 50 31.00 18.41 51.68
N SER A 51 31.07 19.55 50.96
CA SER A 51 31.92 20.75 51.23
C SER A 51 33.41 20.74 50.79
N ALA A 52 34.06 21.81 50.34
CA ALA A 52 33.72 23.22 50.10
C ALA A 52 34.88 23.97 49.39
N SER A 53 34.52 25.09 48.71
CA SER A 53 35.26 26.37 48.53
C SER A 53 36.58 26.41 47.72
N SER A 54 36.84 27.35 46.80
CA SER A 54 36.95 28.83 46.95
C SER A 54 37.14 29.48 45.54
N SER A 55 36.27 30.40 45.07
CA SER A 55 36.29 31.90 45.08
C SER A 55 37.26 32.62 44.11
N THR A 56 36.74 33.44 43.17
CA THR A 56 36.90 34.93 43.12
C THR A 56 36.17 35.60 41.93
N ASP A 57 35.13 36.38 42.28
CA ASP A 57 34.69 37.75 41.92
C ASP A 57 34.80 38.37 40.50
N SER A 58 33.67 38.96 40.07
CA SER A 58 33.53 40.40 39.72
C SER A 58 32.05 40.83 39.70
N ASP A 59 31.74 41.92 40.40
CA ASP A 59 30.42 42.52 40.68
C ASP A 59 29.77 43.33 39.53
N GLY A 60 28.43 43.50 39.64
CA GLY A 60 27.63 44.48 38.90
C GLY A 60 26.15 44.52 39.31
N ALA A 61 25.84 45.20 40.43
CA ALA A 61 24.52 45.45 41.03
C ALA A 61 23.62 46.40 40.15
N SER A 62 22.30 46.64 40.32
CA SER A 62 21.33 46.38 41.40
C SER A 62 19.88 46.82 41.00
N THR A 63 18.85 46.09 41.49
CA THR A 63 17.51 46.51 42.06
C THR A 63 16.32 47.02 41.20
N LYS A 64 15.28 46.16 40.99
CA LYS A 64 13.90 46.04 41.62
C LYS A 64 13.18 47.26 42.27
N PRO A 65 11.85 47.25 42.65
CA PRO A 65 10.63 46.45 42.23
C PRO A 65 9.23 47.20 42.31
N ARG A 66 8.11 46.42 42.17
CA ARG A 66 6.68 46.58 42.66
C ARG A 66 5.72 47.53 41.89
N ALA A 67 4.38 47.39 41.88
CA ALA A 67 3.34 46.39 42.21
C ALA A 67 1.95 46.98 41.83
N ASN A 68 0.96 46.12 41.51
CA ASN A 68 -0.51 46.19 41.74
C ASN A 68 -1.31 47.51 41.58
N ASP A 69 -2.40 47.52 40.80
CA ASP A 69 -3.77 47.74 41.31
C ASP A 69 -4.89 47.41 40.30
N THR A 70 -6.03 46.99 40.84
CA THR A 70 -7.33 46.70 40.21
C THR A 70 -8.33 47.76 40.66
N THR A 71 -9.26 48.24 39.81
CA THR A 71 -10.71 48.38 40.10
C THR A 71 -11.51 49.11 38.99
N ASP A 72 -12.61 48.46 38.61
CA ASP A 72 -13.98 48.95 38.34
C ASP A 72 -14.31 50.30 37.67
N GLY A 73 -15.23 50.19 36.69
CA GLY A 73 -16.50 50.91 36.80
C GLY A 73 -17.03 51.63 35.55
N GLY A 74 -18.24 51.24 35.13
CA GLY A 74 -19.27 52.20 34.68
C GLY A 74 -19.49 52.31 33.17
N GLY A 75 -20.66 51.83 32.71
CA GLY A 75 -21.11 51.90 31.34
C GLY A 75 -21.73 53.23 30.90
N SER A 76 -22.10 53.29 29.62
CA SER A 76 -23.23 54.05 29.08
C SER A 76 -23.53 53.50 27.69
N GLY A 77 -24.81 53.19 27.44
CA GLY A 77 -25.31 52.81 26.13
C GLY A 77 -25.41 54.01 25.18
N ASN A 78 -25.66 53.69 23.91
CA ASN A 78 -26.67 54.38 23.12
C ASN A 78 -27.04 53.53 21.90
N ASP A 79 -28.34 53.27 21.79
CA ASP A 79 -29.06 52.78 20.62
C ASP A 79 -28.89 53.70 19.42
N SER A 80 -28.98 53.15 18.21
CA SER A 80 -29.59 53.79 17.04
C SER A 80 -29.94 52.72 16.01
N ASP A 81 -31.23 52.63 15.75
CA ASP A 81 -31.92 51.86 14.73
C ASP A 81 -31.47 52.23 13.30
N ASP A 82 -31.53 51.28 12.36
CA ASP A 82 -32.14 51.56 11.06
C ASP A 82 -32.69 50.29 10.41
N ALA A 83 -33.99 50.32 10.14
CA ALA A 83 -34.74 49.30 9.44
C ALA A 83 -35.64 50.00 8.42
N GLY A 84 -35.64 49.47 7.19
CA GLY A 84 -36.66 49.68 6.18
C GLY A 84 -36.17 50.40 4.93
N ASP A 85 -36.29 49.77 3.77
CA ASP A 85 -37.43 50.09 2.90
C ASP A 85 -37.65 49.01 1.83
N SER A 86 -38.95 48.84 1.58
CA SER A 86 -39.72 47.98 0.70
C SER A 86 -39.64 48.32 -0.79
N GLY A 87 -40.12 47.39 -1.63
CA GLY A 87 -40.46 47.70 -3.02
C GLY A 87 -40.75 46.48 -3.89
N ASP A 88 -41.93 45.86 -3.70
CA ASP A 88 -42.63 45.02 -4.67
C ASP A 88 -42.74 45.70 -6.04
N LEU A 89 -42.77 44.92 -7.14
CA LEU A 89 -43.79 45.02 -8.20
C LEU A 89 -43.78 43.75 -9.07
N ASP A 90 -44.91 43.05 -9.01
CA ASP A 90 -45.43 42.09 -10.00
C ASP A 90 -45.58 42.74 -11.39
N ASN A 91 -45.53 41.92 -12.44
CA ASN A 91 -46.50 41.96 -13.53
C ASN A 91 -46.46 40.69 -14.37
N ASP A 92 -47.67 40.13 -14.49
CA ASP A 92 -48.08 39.00 -15.29
C ASP A 92 -48.11 39.28 -16.81
N ASP A 93 -48.14 38.16 -17.54
CA ASP A 93 -49.09 37.82 -18.61
C ASP A 93 -48.88 38.15 -20.10
N GLU A 94 -49.18 37.09 -20.86
CA GLU A 94 -49.88 36.97 -22.15
C GLU A 94 -49.12 36.98 -23.50
N ASP A 95 -49.13 35.78 -24.11
CA ASP A 95 -49.70 35.40 -25.42
C ASP A 95 -49.28 36.11 -26.72
N ALA A 96 -48.84 35.29 -27.70
CA ALA A 96 -49.64 34.97 -28.91
C ALA A 96 -48.80 34.48 -30.12
N ASP A 97 -49.14 33.28 -30.56
CA ASP A 97 -49.45 32.83 -31.94
C ASP A 97 -48.42 32.90 -33.10
N GLY A 98 -48.29 31.74 -33.77
CA GLY A 98 -47.61 31.60 -35.06
C GLY A 98 -47.69 30.20 -35.69
N ASP A 99 -48.90 29.66 -35.78
CA ASP A 99 -49.32 28.40 -36.41
C ASP A 99 -48.97 28.27 -37.92
N THR A 100 -48.55 27.08 -38.39
CA THR A 100 -49.08 26.48 -39.66
C THR A 100 -48.71 25.00 -39.87
N ARG A 101 -49.68 24.14 -39.52
CA ARG A 101 -50.38 23.11 -40.35
C ARG A 101 -49.63 22.02 -41.14
N GLY A 102 -49.97 20.78 -40.78
CA GLY A 102 -50.73 19.84 -41.63
C GLY A 102 -49.97 18.57 -42.04
N ASP A 103 -50.54 17.36 -42.12
CA ASP A 103 -51.84 16.77 -41.76
C ASP A 103 -51.72 15.25 -42.06
N SER A 104 -52.61 14.46 -41.45
CA SER A 104 -53.18 13.18 -41.91
C SER A 104 -52.42 11.82 -41.78
N ASP A 105 -52.98 11.01 -40.86
CA ASP A 105 -53.67 9.72 -41.06
C ASP A 105 -52.94 8.36 -40.81
N ASP A 106 -53.34 7.76 -39.68
CA ASP A 106 -53.96 6.43 -39.49
C ASP A 106 -53.39 5.17 -40.19
N ALA A 107 -53.03 4.15 -39.38
CA ALA A 107 -53.88 2.96 -39.19
C ALA A 107 -53.20 1.86 -38.34
N ASP A 108 -53.94 1.36 -37.37
CA ASP A 108 -53.75 0.14 -36.58
C ASP A 108 -53.55 -1.14 -37.43
N LEU A 109 -52.93 -2.18 -36.84
CA LEU A 109 -53.58 -3.47 -36.51
C LEU A 109 -52.58 -4.54 -36.01
N ASN A 110 -52.81 -5.00 -34.78
CA ASN A 110 -52.79 -6.38 -34.24
C ASN A 110 -51.82 -7.43 -34.79
N ALA A 111 -51.11 -8.14 -33.90
CA ALA A 111 -51.59 -9.44 -33.38
C ALA A 111 -50.56 -10.10 -32.43
N GLU A 112 -51.12 -10.69 -31.39
CA GLU A 112 -50.49 -11.43 -30.29
C GLU A 112 -49.96 -12.79 -30.72
N MET A 113 -48.98 -13.31 -29.95
CA MET A 113 -48.89 -14.74 -29.70
C MET A 113 -48.28 -15.01 -28.32
N ASP A 114 -49.15 -15.25 -27.34
CA ASP A 114 -48.86 -15.99 -26.12
C ASP A 114 -48.45 -17.43 -26.45
N ALA A 115 -47.48 -17.96 -25.70
CA ALA A 115 -47.44 -19.37 -25.31
C ALA A 115 -46.61 -19.55 -24.02
N ASP A 116 -47.33 -19.79 -22.94
CA ASP A 116 -46.89 -20.30 -21.64
C ASP A 116 -46.20 -21.68 -21.71
N ILE A 117 -45.66 -22.10 -20.55
CA ILE A 117 -45.33 -23.46 -20.05
C ILE A 117 -43.83 -23.81 -20.21
N ALA A 118 -43.04 -24.23 -19.21
CA ALA A 118 -43.28 -24.65 -17.82
C ALA A 118 -41.98 -24.61 -16.99
N ASP A 119 -42.21 -24.55 -15.68
CA ASP A 119 -41.40 -25.01 -14.55
C ASP A 119 -40.69 -26.37 -14.80
N ALA A 120 -39.39 -26.45 -14.50
CA ALA A 120 -38.68 -27.70 -14.21
C ALA A 120 -37.38 -27.42 -13.45
N ALA A 121 -37.42 -27.66 -12.14
CA ALA A 121 -36.22 -27.97 -11.36
C ALA A 121 -35.60 -29.27 -11.86
N LEU A 122 -34.31 -29.26 -12.22
CA LEU A 122 -33.43 -30.42 -12.11
C LEU A 122 -31.98 -29.99 -11.89
N ASP A 123 -31.47 -30.57 -10.82
CA ASP A 123 -30.11 -30.73 -10.35
C ASP A 123 -29.26 -31.65 -11.27
N ASP A 124 -27.94 -31.49 -11.10
CA ASP A 124 -26.83 -32.41 -11.40
C ASP A 124 -25.95 -32.20 -12.66
N SER A 125 -24.68 -31.91 -12.32
CA SER A 125 -23.37 -32.15 -12.97
C SER A 125 -23.18 -32.12 -14.49
N ALA A 126 -22.29 -31.23 -14.92
CA ALA A 126 -21.16 -31.60 -15.77
C ALA A 126 -19.99 -30.62 -15.59
N VAL A 127 -18.85 -31.21 -15.24
CA VAL A 127 -17.51 -30.65 -15.10
C VAL A 127 -17.01 -30.15 -16.47
N ASP A 128 -16.44 -28.94 -16.54
CA ASP A 128 -15.32 -28.68 -17.44
C ASP A 128 -14.37 -27.65 -16.83
N ASP A 129 -13.10 -27.98 -16.98
CA ASP A 129 -11.91 -27.58 -16.26
C ASP A 129 -11.26 -26.39 -16.98
N SER A 130 -11.29 -25.20 -16.38
CA SER A 130 -10.35 -24.14 -16.73
C SER A 130 -10.20 -23.14 -15.57
N ALA A 131 -9.82 -23.64 -14.40
CA ALA A 131 -9.23 -22.81 -13.37
C ALA A 131 -7.76 -22.58 -13.76
N ALA A 132 -7.47 -21.41 -14.33
CA ALA A 132 -6.12 -20.88 -14.31
C ALA A 132 -5.84 -20.45 -12.86
N ASP A 133 -5.22 -21.37 -12.13
CA ASP A 133 -4.58 -21.14 -10.84
C ASP A 133 -3.45 -20.11 -11.00
N PRO A 134 -3.55 -18.89 -10.44
CA PRO A 134 -2.40 -17.99 -10.36
C PRO A 134 -1.57 -18.43 -9.16
N GLY A 135 -0.81 -19.52 -9.34
CA GLY A 135 0.07 -20.03 -8.31
C GLY A 135 1.09 -18.98 -7.83
N PRO A 136 1.57 -19.09 -6.58
CA PRO A 136 2.61 -18.23 -6.02
C PRO A 136 3.88 -18.31 -6.87
N HIS A 137 4.64 -17.23 -6.90
CA HIS A 137 5.91 -17.11 -7.62
C HIS A 137 6.80 -18.36 -7.46
N TYR A 138 6.81 -19.23 -8.47
CA TYR A 138 7.89 -20.19 -8.73
C TYR A 138 7.89 -20.69 -10.18
N VAL A 139 9.04 -20.56 -10.85
CA VAL A 139 9.42 -21.38 -12.02
C VAL A 139 10.90 -21.79 -11.85
N PRO A 140 11.28 -23.04 -12.20
CA PRO A 140 12.24 -23.85 -11.44
C PRO A 140 13.75 -23.64 -11.67
N THR A 141 14.50 -24.16 -10.70
CA THR A 141 15.93 -24.52 -10.76
C THR A 141 16.32 -25.26 -12.05
N THR A 142 16.93 -24.54 -13.00
CA THR A 142 17.86 -25.11 -14.00
C THR A 142 19.01 -24.15 -14.29
N VAL A 143 19.82 -23.83 -13.28
CA VAL A 143 21.18 -23.33 -13.52
C VAL A 143 22.14 -24.47 -13.22
N ARG A 144 22.36 -25.31 -14.25
CA ARG A 144 23.62 -25.94 -14.63
C ARG A 144 23.35 -27.10 -15.58
N GLU A 145 23.22 -26.78 -16.86
CA GLU A 145 23.75 -27.66 -17.90
C GLU A 145 23.94 -26.89 -19.20
N THR A 146 25.02 -26.12 -19.29
CA THR A 146 25.81 -25.97 -20.52
C THR A 146 27.08 -25.18 -20.20
N LEU A 147 28.11 -25.89 -19.72
CA LEU A 147 29.53 -25.59 -19.92
C LEU A 147 30.35 -26.56 -19.04
N VAL A 148 30.44 -27.84 -19.44
CA VAL A 148 31.65 -28.70 -19.40
C VAL A 148 31.26 -30.03 -20.04
N THR A 149 31.80 -30.29 -21.23
CA THR A 149 31.85 -31.63 -21.83
C THR A 149 32.80 -32.53 -21.04
N GLY A 150 32.39 -33.76 -20.71
CA GLY A 150 33.33 -34.85 -20.44
C GLY A 150 32.84 -35.96 -19.50
N ASP A 151 32.50 -37.11 -20.10
CA ASP A 151 32.59 -38.49 -19.61
C ASP A 151 32.09 -38.89 -18.19
N ALA A 152 31.02 -39.71 -18.21
CA ALA A 152 30.78 -40.95 -17.48
C ALA A 152 31.37 -41.17 -16.07
N VAL A 153 30.52 -41.61 -15.12
CA VAL A 153 30.51 -42.97 -14.55
C VAL A 153 29.34 -43.12 -13.56
N ASP A 154 28.65 -44.24 -13.73
CA ASP A 154 27.62 -44.87 -12.91
C ASP A 154 28.21 -45.57 -11.67
N VAL A 155 27.63 -45.40 -10.48
CA VAL A 155 27.87 -46.28 -9.30
C VAL A 155 26.63 -46.33 -8.40
N ASP A 156 25.97 -47.49 -8.42
CA ASP A 156 24.99 -48.00 -7.44
C ASP A 156 25.52 -48.01 -5.99
N GLY A 157 24.61 -47.92 -5.01
CA GLY A 157 24.92 -48.19 -3.60
C GLY A 157 23.69 -48.22 -2.69
N ASP A 158 23.07 -49.40 -2.61
CA ASP A 158 22.48 -50.07 -1.43
C ASP A 158 22.23 -49.26 -0.13
N GLY A 159 21.15 -49.42 0.63
CA GLY A 159 20.10 -50.42 0.69
C GLY A 159 19.59 -50.55 2.15
N VAL A 160 18.41 -51.18 2.28
CA VAL A 160 17.88 -51.89 3.47
C VAL A 160 17.29 -51.04 4.62
N ASP A 161 15.97 -51.14 4.85
CA ASP A 161 15.39 -52.06 5.86
C ASP A 161 13.85 -52.02 5.84
N ASP A 162 13.23 -53.11 5.36
CA ASP A 162 11.78 -53.35 5.41
C ASP A 162 11.46 -54.27 6.59
N GLY A 163 10.70 -53.76 7.56
CA GLY A 163 10.07 -54.54 8.63
C GLY A 163 8.55 -54.31 8.63
N PRO A 164 7.71 -55.36 8.64
CA PRO A 164 6.28 -55.23 8.41
C PRO A 164 5.51 -55.06 9.73
N VAL A 165 4.51 -54.18 9.77
CA VAL A 165 3.46 -54.25 10.79
C VAL A 165 2.15 -53.59 10.31
N ASP A 166 1.16 -54.47 10.18
CA ASP A 166 -0.27 -54.38 10.46
C ASP A 166 -1.16 -53.38 9.68
N GLU A 167 -1.96 -53.98 8.79
CA GLU A 167 -3.23 -53.46 8.28
C GLU A 167 -4.28 -53.49 9.40
N ASP A 168 -5.00 -52.36 9.55
CA ASP A 168 -6.35 -52.17 10.09
C ASP A 168 -6.36 -50.90 10.97
N ASP A 169 -6.84 -49.78 10.42
CA ASP A 169 -7.78 -48.86 11.11
C ASP A 169 -8.15 -47.66 10.20
N GLU A 170 -9.43 -47.69 9.79
CA GLU A 170 -10.39 -46.60 9.56
C GLU A 170 -10.01 -45.35 8.72
N ASP A 171 -10.75 -45.22 7.61
CA ASP A 171 -10.98 -43.99 6.83
C ASP A 171 -11.24 -42.78 7.75
N THR A 172 -10.21 -41.98 7.96
CA THR A 172 -10.33 -40.59 8.41
C THR A 172 -9.89 -39.73 7.24
N PRO A 173 -10.70 -38.79 6.73
CA PRO A 173 -10.22 -37.85 5.72
C PRO A 173 -8.99 -37.16 6.30
N ALA A 174 -7.92 -37.09 5.51
CA ALA A 174 -6.79 -36.26 5.84
C ALA A 174 -7.34 -34.87 6.15
N ASP A 175 -7.11 -34.40 7.37
CA ASP A 175 -7.15 -32.98 7.66
C ASP A 175 -6.12 -32.35 6.73
N ASP A 176 -6.59 -31.80 5.61
CA ASP A 176 -5.84 -30.86 4.81
C ASP A 176 -5.58 -29.66 5.73
N GLU A 177 -4.48 -29.72 6.48
CA GLU A 177 -3.86 -28.56 7.09
C GLU A 177 -3.80 -27.48 5.99
N PRO A 178 -4.44 -26.31 6.17
CA PRO A 178 -4.34 -25.26 5.16
C PRO A 178 -2.87 -24.97 4.95
N ALA A 179 -2.44 -24.91 3.69
CA ALA A 179 -1.10 -24.48 3.36
C ALA A 179 -0.80 -23.20 4.15
N ASP A 180 0.33 -23.17 4.86
CA ASP A 180 0.85 -21.96 5.45
C ASP A 180 1.10 -20.97 4.29
N ASP A 181 0.09 -20.15 3.97
CA ASP A 181 0.12 -19.04 3.01
C ASP A 181 0.96 -17.87 3.54
N ASP A 182 2.08 -18.17 4.20
CA ASP A 182 3.05 -17.17 4.60
C ASP A 182 3.67 -16.56 3.32
N PRO A 183 3.63 -15.24 3.14
CA PRO A 183 4.20 -14.61 1.96
C PRO A 183 5.69 -14.93 1.86
N VAL A 184 6.10 -15.48 0.70
CA VAL A 184 7.49 -15.86 0.43
C VAL A 184 8.40 -14.65 0.60
N ASP A 185 9.40 -14.76 1.48
CA ASP A 185 10.47 -13.75 1.58
C ASP A 185 11.40 -13.88 0.36
N THR A 186 11.28 -12.95 -0.59
CA THR A 186 12.06 -12.92 -1.84
C THR A 186 13.44 -12.28 -1.67
N VAL A 187 13.73 -11.64 -0.54
CA VAL A 187 15.03 -10.97 -0.31
C VAL A 187 16.20 -11.95 -0.29
N PRO A 188 16.13 -13.13 0.36
CA PRO A 188 17.14 -14.18 0.21
C PRO A 188 17.43 -14.58 -1.23
N ILE A 189 16.39 -14.69 -2.07
CA ILE A 189 16.52 -15.05 -3.49
C ILE A 189 17.27 -13.94 -4.22
N ALA A 190 16.92 -12.67 -3.99
CA ALA A 190 17.62 -11.53 -4.57
C ALA A 190 19.11 -11.49 -4.15
N LEU A 191 19.42 -11.81 -2.89
CA LEU A 191 20.79 -11.86 -2.40
C LEU A 191 21.62 -12.95 -3.09
N GLU A 192 21.04 -14.13 -3.31
CA GLU A 192 21.66 -15.21 -4.08
C GLU A 192 21.92 -14.77 -5.52
N GLN A 193 20.92 -14.20 -6.20
CA GLN A 193 21.04 -13.72 -7.57
C GLN A 193 22.08 -12.60 -7.72
N ILE A 194 22.19 -11.68 -6.75
CA ILE A 194 23.25 -10.66 -6.71
C ILE A 194 24.62 -11.31 -6.53
N SER A 195 24.72 -12.35 -5.68
CA SER A 195 25.97 -13.09 -5.47
C SER A 195 26.42 -13.78 -6.76
N ASP A 196 25.50 -14.47 -7.43
CA ASP A 196 25.74 -15.16 -8.71
C ASP A 196 26.14 -14.16 -9.80
N ALA A 197 25.42 -13.05 -9.94
CA ALA A 197 25.77 -11.99 -10.90
C ALA A 197 27.18 -11.43 -10.66
N LYS A 198 27.61 -11.31 -9.40
CA LYS A 198 28.97 -10.89 -9.05
C LYS A 198 29.99 -11.96 -9.43
N GLU A 199 29.70 -13.23 -9.19
CA GLU A 199 30.57 -14.34 -9.57
C GLU A 199 30.73 -14.43 -11.09
N ASP A 200 29.61 -14.45 -11.83
CA ASP A 200 29.60 -14.50 -13.30
C ASP A 200 30.32 -13.31 -13.92
N LEU A 201 30.12 -12.11 -13.38
CA LEU A 201 30.83 -10.93 -13.85
C LEU A 201 32.33 -11.01 -13.57
N ARG A 202 32.76 -11.59 -12.44
CA ARG A 202 34.18 -11.81 -12.16
C ARG A 202 34.77 -12.85 -13.11
N GLU A 203 34.04 -13.94 -13.35
CA GLU A 203 34.47 -15.02 -14.23
C GLU A 203 34.65 -14.52 -15.67
N ALA A 204 33.65 -13.79 -16.18
CA ALA A 204 33.66 -13.24 -17.53
C ALA A 204 34.76 -12.19 -17.74
N THR A 205 35.33 -11.62 -16.68
CA THR A 205 36.27 -10.49 -16.78
C THR A 205 37.67 -10.80 -16.26
N TRP A 206 37.85 -10.86 -14.94
CA TRP A 206 39.15 -11.08 -14.33
C TRP A 206 39.65 -12.49 -14.55
N ASP A 207 38.81 -13.50 -14.33
CA ASP A 207 39.23 -14.90 -14.35
C ASP A 207 39.42 -15.40 -15.80
N SER A 208 38.75 -14.77 -16.77
CA SER A 208 39.01 -14.95 -18.20
C SER A 208 40.33 -14.32 -18.69
N GLY A 209 41.04 -13.58 -17.84
CA GLY A 209 42.27 -12.86 -18.16
C GLY A 209 42.05 -11.53 -18.90
N ASN A 210 40.80 -11.06 -19.01
CA ASN A 210 40.45 -9.82 -19.69
C ASN A 210 40.56 -8.61 -18.76
N VAL A 211 41.78 -8.08 -18.63
CA VAL A 211 42.09 -6.96 -17.72
C VAL A 211 41.28 -5.69 -18.00
N LEU A 212 40.97 -5.39 -19.27
CA LEU A 212 40.18 -4.19 -19.61
C LEU A 212 38.72 -4.35 -19.18
N ALA A 213 38.12 -5.51 -19.44
CA ALA A 213 36.79 -5.81 -18.95
C ALA A 213 36.75 -5.88 -17.42
N GLY A 214 37.81 -6.40 -16.79
CA GLY A 214 37.94 -6.43 -15.33
C GLY A 214 37.93 -5.05 -14.69
N LEU A 215 38.71 -4.11 -15.25
CA LEU A 215 38.71 -2.72 -14.79
C LEU A 215 37.33 -2.05 -14.98
N ALA A 216 36.64 -2.33 -16.08
CA ALA A 216 35.29 -1.85 -16.32
C ALA A 216 34.27 -2.44 -15.33
N ALA A 217 34.45 -3.71 -14.94
CA ALA A 217 33.56 -4.41 -14.02
C ALA A 217 33.66 -3.96 -12.55
N MET A 218 34.69 -3.20 -12.17
CA MET A 218 34.84 -2.71 -10.79
C MET A 218 33.63 -1.91 -10.29
N LEU A 219 33.04 -1.07 -11.15
CA LEU A 219 31.88 -0.25 -10.77
C LEU A 219 30.60 -1.08 -10.61
N PRO A 220 30.18 -1.93 -11.59
CA PRO A 220 29.06 -2.85 -11.37
C PRO A 220 29.24 -3.71 -10.11
N GLN A 221 30.43 -4.28 -9.89
CA GLN A 221 30.74 -5.08 -8.69
C GLN A 221 30.55 -4.31 -7.38
N MET A 222 30.94 -3.03 -7.36
CA MET A 222 30.76 -2.16 -6.20
C MET A 222 29.27 -1.89 -5.94
N TYR A 223 28.49 -1.63 -6.99
CA TYR A 223 27.04 -1.42 -6.87
C TYR A 223 26.32 -2.68 -6.39
N LEU A 224 26.61 -3.85 -6.98
CA LEU A 224 26.07 -5.14 -6.56
C LEU A 224 26.41 -5.44 -5.09
N SER A 225 27.63 -5.14 -4.66
CA SER A 225 28.02 -5.31 -3.25
C SER A 225 27.32 -4.33 -2.31
N GLY A 226 27.02 -3.11 -2.78
CA GLY A 226 26.25 -2.12 -2.03
C GLY A 226 24.78 -2.53 -1.88
N ALA A 227 24.21 -3.12 -2.93
CA ALA A 227 22.87 -3.67 -2.95
C ALA A 227 22.73 -4.83 -1.95
N SER A 228 23.63 -5.83 -2.03
CA SER A 228 23.59 -6.98 -1.12
C SER A 228 23.72 -6.56 0.35
N ALA A 229 24.68 -5.70 0.68
CA ALA A 229 24.87 -5.21 2.03
C ALA A 229 23.68 -4.39 2.56
N SER A 230 22.93 -3.74 1.67
CA SER A 230 21.75 -2.95 2.03
C SER A 230 20.55 -3.85 2.34
N LEU A 231 20.33 -4.89 1.53
CA LEU A 231 19.30 -5.91 1.74
C LEU A 231 19.58 -6.76 2.99
N GLU A 232 20.79 -7.28 3.15
CA GLU A 232 21.22 -8.03 4.36
C GLU A 232 20.99 -7.22 5.63
N ARG A 233 21.33 -5.92 5.59
CA ARG A 233 21.16 -5.03 6.74
C ARG A 233 19.69 -4.81 7.05
N TRP A 234 18.83 -4.67 6.05
CA TRP A 234 17.39 -4.57 6.28
C TRP A 234 16.88 -5.86 6.93
N GLN A 235 17.20 -7.02 6.36
CA GLN A 235 16.74 -8.34 6.83
C GLN A 235 17.14 -8.58 8.30
N GLN A 236 18.37 -8.24 8.67
CA GLN A 236 18.87 -8.42 10.04
C GLN A 236 18.27 -7.44 11.07
N ASN A 237 17.85 -6.24 10.65
CA ASN A 237 17.52 -5.16 11.58
C ASN A 237 16.04 -4.76 11.58
N HIS A 238 15.23 -5.19 10.61
CA HIS A 238 13.85 -4.74 10.46
C HIS A 238 13.01 -4.98 11.73
N ALA A 239 12.99 -6.20 12.25
CA ALA A 239 12.26 -6.54 13.47
C ALA A 239 12.78 -5.77 14.71
N LEU A 240 14.10 -5.60 14.82
CA LEU A 240 14.70 -4.82 15.89
C LEU A 240 14.27 -3.34 15.83
N LEU A 241 14.19 -2.76 14.63
CA LEU A 241 13.74 -1.37 14.46
C LEU A 241 12.27 -1.20 14.85
N GLN A 242 11.40 -2.14 14.48
CA GLN A 242 10.00 -2.15 14.92
C GLN A 242 9.89 -2.22 16.45
N GLN A 243 10.64 -3.12 17.08
CA GLN A 243 10.68 -3.25 18.54
C GLN A 243 11.14 -1.95 19.21
N ARG A 244 12.23 -1.33 18.74
CA ARG A 244 12.73 -0.07 19.31
C ARG A 244 11.74 1.08 19.13
N TYR A 245 11.01 1.09 18.02
CA TYR A 245 9.95 2.07 17.79
C TYR A 245 8.81 1.92 18.79
N ALA A 246 8.36 0.69 19.04
CA ALA A 246 7.36 0.37 20.07
C ALA A 246 7.82 0.74 21.49
N GLU A 247 9.05 0.35 21.87
CA GLU A 247 9.62 0.61 23.20
C GLU A 247 9.75 2.11 23.54
N THR A 248 9.77 2.97 22.53
CA THR A 248 9.99 4.42 22.70
C THR A 248 8.72 5.25 22.68
N TYR A 249 7.53 4.64 22.50
CA TYR A 249 6.25 5.34 22.34
C TYR A 249 5.96 6.42 23.41
N ASP A 250 6.30 6.14 24.68
CA ASP A 250 6.07 7.08 25.79
C ASP A 250 7.10 8.24 25.87
N ASP A 251 8.17 8.21 25.07
CA ASP A 251 9.16 9.29 24.96
C ASP A 251 9.14 9.90 23.54
N PRO A 252 8.53 11.09 23.36
CA PRO A 252 8.39 11.69 22.04
C PRO A 252 9.70 11.91 21.27
N PHE A 253 10.81 12.22 21.96
CA PHE A 253 12.09 12.45 21.30
C PHE A 253 12.74 11.13 20.88
N ALA A 254 12.74 10.14 21.77
CA ALA A 254 13.26 8.81 21.44
C ALA A 254 12.43 8.14 20.34
N HIS A 255 11.10 8.29 20.37
CA HIS A 255 10.19 7.77 19.37
C HIS A 255 10.42 8.40 17.99
N TRP A 256 10.59 9.73 17.94
CA TRP A 256 10.95 10.42 16.71
C TRP A 256 12.29 9.91 16.13
N LEU A 257 13.30 9.67 16.97
CA LEU A 257 14.58 9.13 16.53
C LEU A 257 14.48 7.68 16.03
N ALA A 258 13.68 6.84 16.70
CA ALA A 258 13.40 5.48 16.25
C ALA A 258 12.69 5.48 14.88
N GLY A 259 11.70 6.35 14.69
CA GLY A 259 11.01 6.55 13.41
C GLY A 259 11.96 7.01 12.30
N ALA A 260 12.91 7.90 12.60
CA ALA A 260 13.93 8.32 11.63
C ALA A 260 14.85 7.18 11.19
N ARG A 261 15.12 6.19 12.06
CA ARG A 261 15.89 4.98 11.71
C ARG A 261 15.09 4.03 10.81
N ILE A 262 13.80 3.86 11.07
CA ILE A 262 12.89 3.12 10.18
C ILE A 262 12.87 3.77 8.79
N GLU A 263 12.68 5.09 8.72
CA GLU A 263 12.70 5.82 7.44
C GLU A 263 14.03 5.62 6.69
N ASN A 264 15.17 5.65 7.40
CA ASN A 264 16.47 5.37 6.78
C ASN A 264 16.56 3.94 6.23
N SER A 265 15.94 2.97 6.92
CA SER A 265 15.87 1.57 6.48
C SER A 265 15.04 1.44 5.20
N ILE A 266 13.87 2.08 5.14
CA ILE A 266 13.01 2.12 3.95
C ILE A 266 13.80 2.72 2.76
N GLN A 267 14.35 3.92 2.94
CA GLN A 267 15.12 4.62 1.89
C GLN A 267 16.40 3.87 1.48
N ARG A 268 16.93 2.98 2.32
CA ARG A 268 18.07 2.12 1.98
C ARG A 268 17.65 1.04 1.00
N THR A 269 16.52 0.39 1.23
CA THR A 269 16.00 -0.63 0.31
C THR A 269 15.56 -0.04 -1.02
N ILE A 270 14.98 1.16 -1.05
CA ILE A 270 14.67 1.86 -2.31
C ILE A 270 15.94 2.12 -3.14
N ARG A 271 17.04 2.52 -2.49
CA ARG A 271 18.33 2.74 -3.17
C ARG A 271 18.99 1.47 -3.70
N VAL A 272 18.55 0.28 -3.28
CA VAL A 272 19.02 -0.98 -3.88
C VAL A 272 18.67 -0.99 -5.36
N GLN A 273 17.49 -0.50 -5.72
CA GLN A 273 17.03 -0.45 -7.11
C GLN A 273 17.91 0.46 -7.97
N ASP A 274 18.26 1.65 -7.46
CA ASP A 274 19.23 2.55 -8.12
C ASP A 274 20.59 1.88 -8.34
N GLN A 275 21.04 1.06 -7.38
CA GLN A 275 22.33 0.35 -7.46
C GLN A 275 22.29 -0.78 -8.48
N LEU A 276 21.23 -1.59 -8.50
CA LEU A 276 21.06 -2.68 -9.44
C LEU A 276 20.90 -2.15 -10.88
N GLU A 277 20.08 -1.13 -11.08
CA GLU A 277 19.91 -0.46 -12.38
C GLU A 277 21.24 0.15 -12.88
N ALA A 278 22.01 0.78 -11.98
CA ALA A 278 23.33 1.31 -12.33
C ALA A 278 24.33 0.20 -12.69
N ALA A 279 24.31 -0.93 -11.98
CA ALA A 279 25.15 -2.08 -12.27
C ALA A 279 24.83 -2.65 -13.66
N GLU A 280 23.56 -2.88 -13.94
CA GLU A 280 23.05 -3.39 -15.22
C GLU A 280 23.46 -2.48 -16.39
N LYS A 281 23.18 -1.17 -16.29
CA LYS A 281 23.54 -0.20 -17.35
C LYS A 281 25.04 -0.19 -17.63
N LEU A 282 25.87 -0.34 -16.60
CA LEU A 282 27.33 -0.37 -16.74
C LEU A 282 27.85 -1.68 -17.36
N LEU A 283 27.09 -2.77 -17.37
CA LEU A 283 27.45 -4.00 -18.08
C LEU A 283 27.61 -3.77 -19.58
N THR A 284 26.90 -2.80 -20.16
CA THR A 284 27.11 -2.40 -21.57
C THR A 284 28.56 -1.94 -21.81
N VAL A 285 29.14 -1.20 -20.87
CA VAL A 285 30.53 -0.72 -20.95
C VAL A 285 31.51 -1.88 -20.74
N VAL A 286 31.20 -2.82 -19.85
CA VAL A 286 31.99 -4.05 -19.69
C VAL A 286 31.98 -4.85 -21.00
N GLY A 287 30.82 -4.95 -21.65
CA GLY A 287 30.61 -5.64 -22.92
C GLY A 287 31.40 -5.04 -24.09
N TRP A 288 31.81 -3.77 -24.04
CA TRP A 288 32.72 -3.20 -25.05
C TRP A 288 34.11 -3.83 -25.04
N PHE A 289 34.51 -4.36 -23.88
CA PHE A 289 35.81 -5.00 -23.70
C PHE A 289 35.69 -6.52 -23.55
N GLY A 290 34.50 -7.06 -23.30
CA GLY A 290 34.20 -8.47 -23.15
C GLY A 290 33.18 -9.00 -24.17
N THR A 291 32.41 -10.00 -23.75
CA THR A 291 31.38 -10.69 -24.55
C THR A 291 30.01 -10.08 -24.27
N ALA A 292 29.43 -9.41 -25.28
CA ALA A 292 28.14 -8.73 -25.12
C ALA A 292 27.00 -9.66 -24.66
N SER A 293 26.94 -10.89 -25.18
CA SER A 293 25.89 -11.87 -24.81
C SER A 293 26.01 -12.38 -23.37
N GLN A 294 27.23 -12.48 -22.82
CA GLN A 294 27.38 -12.86 -21.40
C GLN A 294 26.98 -11.70 -20.50
N MET A 295 27.30 -10.45 -20.89
CA MET A 295 26.85 -9.26 -20.16
C MET A 295 25.33 -9.09 -20.20
N GLU A 296 24.68 -9.47 -21.29
CA GLU A 296 23.21 -9.50 -21.39
C GLU A 296 22.59 -10.52 -20.42
N ALA A 297 23.15 -11.74 -20.34
CA ALA A 297 22.68 -12.75 -19.39
C ALA A 297 22.87 -12.32 -17.92
N ILE A 298 24.02 -11.72 -17.59
CA ILE A 298 24.24 -11.16 -16.25
C ILE A 298 23.28 -10.00 -15.99
N GLY A 299 23.01 -9.16 -17.00
CA GLY A 299 22.03 -8.08 -16.90
C GLY A 299 20.63 -8.59 -16.58
N GLN A 300 20.19 -9.66 -17.23
CA GLN A 300 18.90 -10.31 -16.92
C GLN A 300 18.86 -10.83 -15.48
N LEU A 301 19.93 -11.46 -15.00
CA LEU A 301 20.01 -11.92 -13.61
C LEU A 301 19.94 -10.76 -12.60
N ILE A 302 20.58 -9.62 -12.91
CA ILE A 302 20.47 -8.39 -12.10
C ILE A 302 19.04 -7.84 -12.12
N GLY A 303 18.37 -7.88 -13.27
CA GLY A 303 16.96 -7.49 -13.40
C GLY A 303 16.05 -8.34 -12.51
N THR A 304 16.17 -9.67 -12.57
CA THR A 304 15.43 -10.58 -11.69
C THR A 304 15.73 -10.32 -10.21
N ALA A 305 16.99 -10.03 -9.88
CA ALA A 305 17.36 -9.67 -8.52
C ALA A 305 16.77 -8.32 -8.07
N ALA A 306 16.56 -7.39 -9.00
CA ALA A 306 15.90 -6.12 -8.73
C ALA A 306 14.44 -6.35 -8.35
N ASP A 307 13.71 -7.15 -9.12
CA ASP A 307 12.31 -7.51 -8.85
C ASP A 307 12.17 -8.24 -7.51
N ASN A 308 12.97 -9.28 -7.27
CA ASN A 308 12.94 -10.03 -6.00
C ASN A 308 13.43 -9.18 -4.81
N GLY A 309 14.28 -8.19 -5.06
CA GLY A 309 14.85 -7.30 -4.05
C GLY A 309 14.01 -6.06 -3.75
N LEU A 310 12.82 -5.92 -4.36
CA LEU A 310 11.88 -4.85 -4.04
C LEU A 310 11.22 -5.10 -2.69
N VAL A 311 11.71 -4.38 -1.67
CA VAL A 311 11.16 -4.46 -0.31
C VAL A 311 10.06 -3.42 -0.08
N TYR A 312 10.29 -2.20 -0.53
CA TYR A 312 9.40 -1.06 -0.29
C TYR A 312 9.21 -0.20 -1.53
N GLN A 313 7.96 0.21 -1.76
CA GLN A 313 7.61 1.28 -2.69
C GLN A 313 6.81 2.34 -1.95
N ILE A 314 7.31 3.58 -1.95
CA ILE A 314 6.58 4.72 -1.40
C ILE A 314 5.74 5.32 -2.52
N VAL A 315 4.43 5.32 -2.34
CA VAL A 315 3.46 5.85 -3.29
C VAL A 315 2.93 7.16 -2.75
N LYS A 316 2.98 8.22 -3.56
CA LYS A 316 2.37 9.49 -3.15
C LYS A 316 0.85 9.36 -3.10
N MET A 317 0.26 9.83 -2.01
CA MET A 317 -1.19 9.83 -1.80
C MET A 317 -1.73 11.26 -1.68
N GLU A 318 -2.88 11.51 -2.29
CA GLU A 318 -3.61 12.77 -2.22
C GLU A 318 -4.96 12.51 -1.56
N LEU A 319 -5.21 13.09 -0.37
CA LEU A 319 -6.58 13.15 0.15
C LEU A 319 -7.38 14.19 -0.62
N GLN A 320 -8.46 13.74 -1.25
CA GLN A 320 -9.43 14.55 -2.00
C GLN A 320 -10.74 14.71 -1.21
N TYR A 321 -11.58 15.65 -1.67
CA TYR A 321 -12.92 15.83 -1.13
C TYR A 321 -13.88 14.88 -1.84
N ASN A 322 -14.81 14.31 -1.10
CA ASN A 322 -15.93 13.57 -1.68
C ASN A 322 -17.14 14.52 -1.80
N GLY A 323 -17.48 14.93 -3.01
CA GLY A 323 -18.57 15.90 -3.25
C GLY A 323 -18.42 17.18 -2.41
N ASP A 324 -19.49 17.55 -1.72
CA ASP A 324 -19.55 18.74 -0.86
C ASP A 324 -18.99 18.52 0.56
N ASN A 325 -18.38 17.35 0.84
CA ASN A 325 -17.86 17.07 2.17
C ASN A 325 -16.81 18.11 2.59
N PRO A 326 -16.87 18.66 3.82
CA PRO A 326 -15.97 19.72 4.26
C PRO A 326 -14.59 19.20 4.71
N VAL A 327 -14.37 17.89 4.68
CA VAL A 327 -13.15 17.19 5.07
C VAL A 327 -12.70 16.32 3.90
N ARG A 328 -11.37 16.17 3.75
CA ARG A 328 -10.80 15.30 2.73
C ARG A 328 -10.74 13.88 3.26
N THR A 329 -11.51 12.99 2.65
CA THR A 329 -11.72 11.60 3.09
C THR A 329 -11.12 10.61 2.12
N GLU A 330 -10.94 10.99 0.85
CA GLU A 330 -10.64 10.05 -0.24
C GLU A 330 -9.13 9.90 -0.46
N PRO A 331 -8.48 8.79 -0.07
CA PRO A 331 -7.07 8.55 -0.36
C PRO A 331 -6.87 8.15 -1.83
N VAL A 332 -6.37 9.09 -2.63
CA VAL A 332 -6.15 8.88 -4.07
C VAL A 332 -4.66 8.70 -4.36
N ILE A 333 -4.31 7.66 -5.15
CA ILE A 333 -2.97 7.47 -5.73
C ILE A 333 -3.05 7.55 -7.26
N TYR A 334 -1.89 7.64 -7.92
CA TYR A 334 -1.81 7.57 -9.37
C TYR A 334 -1.20 6.25 -9.81
N ILE A 335 -1.90 5.54 -10.69
CA ILE A 335 -1.43 4.28 -11.29
C ILE A 335 -1.56 4.35 -12.81
N SER A 336 -0.70 3.63 -13.53
CA SER A 336 -0.85 3.38 -14.97
C SER A 336 -1.44 1.99 -15.17
N VAL A 337 -2.43 1.85 -16.06
CA VAL A 337 -2.98 0.54 -16.44
C VAL A 337 -2.57 0.22 -17.87
N ASN A 338 -1.90 -0.91 -18.07
CA ASN A 338 -1.41 -1.39 -19.38
C ASN A 338 -0.58 -0.35 -20.17
N GLY A 339 0.35 0.33 -19.51
CA GLY A 339 1.17 1.39 -20.13
C GLY A 339 0.41 2.68 -20.47
N GLY A 340 -0.83 2.82 -20.02
CA GLY A 340 -1.63 4.04 -20.10
C GLY A 340 -0.99 5.22 -19.36
N LYS A 341 -1.63 6.39 -19.46
CA LYS A 341 -1.18 7.55 -18.67
C LYS A 341 -1.50 7.29 -17.19
N PRO A 342 -0.61 7.65 -16.24
CA PRO A 342 -0.96 7.60 -14.83
C PRO A 342 -2.24 8.38 -14.52
N ALA A 343 -3.19 7.71 -13.87
CA ALA A 343 -4.54 8.14 -13.61
C ALA A 343 -4.90 8.04 -12.11
N PRO A 344 -5.70 8.99 -11.57
CA PRO A 344 -6.06 9.00 -10.16
C PRO A 344 -7.07 7.90 -9.82
N VAL A 345 -6.75 7.06 -8.84
CA VAL A 345 -7.65 6.02 -8.32
C VAL A 345 -7.81 6.14 -6.80
N LEU A 346 -9.03 5.97 -6.31
CA LEU A 346 -9.32 5.84 -4.88
C LEU A 346 -8.76 4.52 -4.36
N VAL A 347 -7.99 4.53 -3.27
CA VAL A 347 -7.56 3.31 -2.60
C VAL A 347 -8.58 2.95 -1.53
N ASP A 348 -9.27 1.85 -1.72
CA ASP A 348 -10.43 1.47 -0.95
C ASP A 348 -10.19 0.13 -0.24
N THR A 349 -10.09 0.16 1.09
CA THR A 349 -9.98 -1.07 1.89
C THR A 349 -11.33 -1.77 2.05
N GLY A 350 -12.45 -1.08 1.83
CA GLY A 350 -13.82 -1.58 1.92
C GLY A 350 -14.26 -2.49 0.77
N SER A 351 -13.55 -2.50 -0.35
CA SER A 351 -13.85 -3.30 -1.55
C SER A 351 -12.65 -4.09 -2.05
N LEU A 352 -12.88 -4.97 -3.02
CA LEU A 352 -11.87 -5.80 -3.68
C LEU A 352 -11.92 -5.62 -5.21
N GLY A 353 -10.76 -5.43 -5.83
CA GLY A 353 -10.60 -5.28 -7.27
C GLY A 353 -10.40 -3.86 -7.75
N LEU A 354 -9.70 -3.68 -8.88
CA LEU A 354 -9.61 -2.39 -9.57
C LEU A 354 -10.68 -2.31 -10.65
N ILE A 355 -11.54 -1.31 -10.53
CA ILE A 355 -12.43 -0.87 -11.62
C ILE A 355 -12.04 0.52 -12.09
N ILE A 356 -11.92 0.71 -13.41
CA ILE A 356 -11.38 1.94 -13.99
C ILE A 356 -12.09 2.35 -15.28
N ASP A 357 -12.12 3.66 -15.52
CA ASP A 357 -12.62 4.24 -16.76
C ASP A 357 -11.81 3.76 -17.98
N PRO A 358 -12.47 3.35 -19.08
CA PRO A 358 -11.79 2.83 -20.28
C PRO A 358 -10.85 3.86 -20.95
N ARG A 359 -11.03 5.17 -20.69
CA ARG A 359 -10.18 6.22 -21.28
C ARG A 359 -8.79 6.28 -20.67
N ASP A 360 -8.59 5.68 -19.50
CA ASP A 360 -7.33 5.69 -18.75
C ASP A 360 -6.54 4.38 -18.86
N VAL A 361 -7.02 3.43 -19.66
CA VAL A 361 -6.37 2.14 -19.93
C VAL A 361 -5.59 2.19 -21.25
N GLY A 362 -4.35 1.70 -21.24
CA GLY A 362 -3.60 1.49 -22.47
C GLY A 362 -4.24 0.40 -23.34
N VAL A 363 -4.50 0.72 -24.62
CA VAL A 363 -5.25 -0.18 -25.52
C VAL A 363 -4.35 -1.12 -26.33
N ASP A 364 -3.04 -0.88 -26.34
CA ASP A 364 -2.10 -1.70 -27.07
C ASP A 364 -1.96 -3.06 -26.40
N GLY A 365 -2.22 -4.14 -27.14
CA GLY A 365 -2.02 -5.52 -26.66
C GLY A 365 -3.01 -6.01 -25.59
N ILE A 366 -4.11 -5.29 -25.33
CA ILE A 366 -5.07 -5.60 -24.26
C ILE A 366 -5.79 -6.97 -24.41
N GLY A 367 -5.87 -7.51 -25.62
CA GLY A 367 -6.51 -8.80 -25.89
C GLY A 367 -8.05 -8.75 -25.84
N GLU A 368 -8.67 -9.91 -25.72
CA GLU A 368 -10.12 -10.06 -25.55
C GLU A 368 -10.48 -10.05 -24.05
N PRO A 369 -11.69 -9.60 -23.68
CA PRO A 369 -12.18 -9.69 -22.31
C PRO A 369 -12.12 -11.12 -21.75
N THR A 370 -11.75 -11.24 -20.48
CA THR A 370 -11.72 -12.50 -19.73
C THR A 370 -13.02 -12.78 -18.97
N GLY A 371 -13.90 -11.78 -18.87
CA GLY A 371 -15.15 -11.84 -18.14
C GLY A 371 -15.94 -10.54 -18.26
N THR A 372 -17.18 -10.56 -17.79
CA THR A 372 -18.09 -9.41 -17.82
C THR A 372 -18.92 -9.38 -16.55
N GLY A 373 -19.37 -8.22 -16.09
CA GLY A 373 -20.25 -8.14 -14.94
C GLY A 373 -20.79 -6.75 -14.65
N THR A 374 -21.31 -6.59 -13.44
CA THR A 374 -21.83 -5.33 -12.92
C THR A 374 -21.16 -4.97 -11.61
N ALA A 375 -20.94 -3.69 -11.38
CA ALA A 375 -20.41 -3.12 -10.15
C ALA A 375 -21.38 -2.10 -9.56
N SER A 376 -21.45 -2.04 -8.24
CA SER A 376 -22.15 -1.00 -7.50
C SER A 376 -21.44 -0.76 -6.16
N TYR A 377 -21.42 0.48 -5.69
CA TYR A 377 -20.77 0.89 -4.45
C TYR A 377 -21.76 1.60 -3.53
N GLY A 378 -21.46 1.64 -2.23
CA GLY A 378 -22.32 2.27 -1.22
C GLY A 378 -23.69 1.60 -1.13
N ASP A 379 -24.76 2.38 -1.32
CA ASP A 379 -26.15 1.93 -1.22
C ASP A 379 -26.67 1.17 -2.47
N GLY A 380 -25.82 0.98 -3.48
CA GLY A 380 -26.19 0.27 -4.70
C GLY A 380 -27.03 1.09 -5.68
N SER A 381 -27.19 2.40 -5.46
CA SER A 381 -27.98 3.28 -6.33
C SER A 381 -27.42 3.46 -7.75
N SER A 382 -26.12 3.23 -7.93
CA SER A 382 -25.41 3.31 -9.22
C SER A 382 -24.87 1.95 -9.62
N VAL A 383 -25.18 1.51 -10.84
CA VAL A 383 -24.74 0.23 -11.43
C VAL A 383 -23.92 0.49 -12.69
N PHE A 384 -22.75 -0.13 -12.77
CA PHE A 384 -21.82 0.01 -13.88
C PHE A 384 -21.52 -1.35 -14.50
N PHE A 385 -21.70 -1.48 -15.81
CA PHE A 385 -21.26 -2.66 -16.56
C PHE A 385 -19.75 -2.59 -16.83
N TRP A 386 -19.08 -3.72 -16.78
CA TRP A 386 -17.64 -3.83 -17.00
C TRP A 386 -17.26 -5.10 -17.75
N ASP A 387 -16.12 -5.03 -18.44
CA ASP A 387 -15.36 -6.13 -19.02
C ASP A 387 -14.06 -6.31 -18.21
N SER A 388 -13.67 -7.53 -17.87
CA SER A 388 -12.39 -7.79 -17.18
C SER A 388 -11.28 -8.13 -18.18
N TYR A 389 -10.05 -7.73 -17.85
CA TYR A 389 -8.85 -8.03 -18.63
C TYR A 389 -7.69 -8.39 -17.71
N ASP A 390 -6.81 -9.29 -18.15
CA ASP A 390 -5.57 -9.62 -17.45
C ASP A 390 -4.43 -8.75 -17.98
N ILE A 391 -4.21 -7.61 -17.34
CA ILE A 391 -3.26 -6.58 -17.78
C ILE A 391 -2.49 -6.01 -16.59
N PRO A 392 -1.26 -5.53 -16.79
CA PRO A 392 -0.44 -5.04 -15.68
C PRO A 392 -0.89 -3.65 -15.22
N ILE A 393 -0.64 -3.37 -13.94
CA ILE A 393 -0.63 -2.01 -13.40
C ILE A 393 0.82 -1.57 -13.18
N SER A 394 1.06 -0.26 -13.18
CA SER A 394 2.32 0.31 -12.72
C SER A 394 2.10 1.41 -11.70
N VAL A 395 2.89 1.37 -10.64
CA VAL A 395 2.88 2.32 -9.53
C VAL A 395 4.26 2.94 -9.41
N ASP A 396 4.36 4.24 -9.67
CA ASP A 396 5.62 5.00 -9.63
C ASP A 396 6.79 4.33 -10.39
N GLY A 397 6.48 3.64 -11.50
CA GLY A 397 7.46 3.00 -12.38
C GLY A 397 7.77 1.54 -12.06
N VAL A 398 7.23 0.98 -10.99
CA VAL A 398 7.26 -0.46 -10.72
C VAL A 398 6.03 -1.08 -11.40
N GLU A 399 6.23 -2.10 -12.22
CA GLU A 399 5.17 -2.78 -12.98
C GLU A 399 4.80 -4.12 -12.31
N SER A 400 3.51 -4.45 -12.29
CA SER A 400 3.02 -5.74 -11.81
C SER A 400 3.09 -6.78 -12.92
N SER A 401 2.99 -8.06 -12.54
CA SER A 401 2.54 -9.07 -13.51
C SER A 401 1.10 -8.77 -13.96
N PRO A 402 0.64 -9.27 -15.14
CA PRO A 402 -0.75 -9.15 -15.54
C PRO A 402 -1.70 -9.63 -14.45
N THR A 403 -2.75 -8.87 -14.20
CA THR A 403 -3.71 -9.10 -13.13
C THR A 403 -5.10 -8.66 -13.56
N GLN A 404 -6.15 -9.17 -12.92
CA GLN A 404 -7.52 -8.86 -13.32
C GLN A 404 -7.86 -7.40 -13.04
N ILE A 405 -8.12 -6.65 -14.11
CA ILE A 405 -8.60 -5.28 -14.07
C ILE A 405 -9.99 -5.21 -14.70
N LEU A 406 -10.93 -4.57 -14.01
CA LEU A 406 -12.27 -4.31 -14.51
C LEU A 406 -12.28 -2.98 -15.25
N VAL A 407 -12.63 -3.02 -16.52
CA VAL A 407 -12.72 -1.85 -17.38
C VAL A 407 -14.18 -1.54 -17.63
N VAL A 408 -14.61 -0.34 -17.26
CA VAL A 408 -16.01 0.06 -17.39
C VAL A 408 -16.42 0.07 -18.86
N GLU A 409 -17.56 -0.54 -19.17
CA GLU A 409 -18.12 -0.51 -20.52
C GLU A 409 -18.46 0.93 -20.94
N LEU A 410 -18.32 1.24 -22.23
CA LEU A 410 -18.52 2.58 -22.75
C LEU A 410 -19.91 3.18 -22.42
N GLN A 411 -20.94 2.34 -22.30
CA GLN A 411 -22.29 2.75 -21.90
C GLN A 411 -22.39 3.24 -20.44
N SER A 412 -21.52 2.75 -19.56
CA SER A 412 -21.49 3.08 -18.13
C SER A 412 -20.46 4.17 -17.79
N ALA A 413 -19.51 4.44 -18.69
CA ALA A 413 -18.36 5.32 -18.43
C ALA A 413 -18.76 6.73 -17.95
N GLN A 414 -19.80 7.34 -18.53
CA GLN A 414 -20.25 8.66 -18.08
C GLN A 414 -20.82 8.61 -16.66
N GLY A 415 -21.68 7.64 -16.35
CA GLY A 415 -22.23 7.49 -15.01
C GLY A 415 -21.15 7.18 -13.97
N PHE A 416 -20.14 6.39 -14.34
CA PHE A 416 -19.00 6.09 -13.47
C PHE A 416 -18.14 7.34 -13.20
N THR A 417 -17.93 8.18 -14.23
CA THR A 417 -17.26 9.47 -14.06
C THR A 417 -18.03 10.37 -13.10
N ASP A 418 -19.35 10.47 -13.28
CA ASP A 418 -20.20 11.33 -12.46
C ASP A 418 -20.25 10.85 -11.00
N TYR A 419 -20.20 9.53 -10.78
CA TYR A 419 -20.14 8.91 -9.46
C TYR A 419 -18.82 9.19 -8.73
N ASN A 420 -17.68 8.99 -9.41
CA ASN A 420 -16.36 9.15 -8.78
C ASN A 420 -15.91 10.61 -8.61
N GLY A 421 -16.40 11.52 -9.44
CA GLY A 421 -15.98 12.91 -9.43
C GLY A 421 -14.55 13.10 -9.95
N ASP A 422 -13.59 13.33 -9.04
CA ASP A 422 -12.22 13.75 -9.38
C ASP A 422 -11.24 12.59 -9.64
N TYR A 423 -11.57 11.36 -9.22
CA TYR A 423 -10.81 10.15 -9.54
C TYR A 423 -11.54 9.33 -10.63
N VAL A 424 -10.81 8.46 -11.33
CA VAL A 424 -11.32 7.74 -12.51
C VAL A 424 -11.37 6.22 -12.31
N GLY A 425 -11.14 5.76 -11.09
CA GLY A 425 -11.23 4.36 -10.73
C GLY A 425 -11.19 4.14 -9.22
N VAL A 426 -11.61 2.95 -8.80
CA VAL A 426 -11.59 2.49 -7.41
C VAL A 426 -10.70 1.25 -7.35
N LEU A 427 -9.64 1.33 -6.55
CA LEU A 427 -8.70 0.25 -6.28
C LEU A 427 -9.05 -0.39 -4.93
N GLY A 428 -9.88 -1.42 -4.99
CA GLY A 428 -10.25 -2.26 -3.86
C GLY A 428 -9.09 -3.17 -3.43
N ILE A 429 -8.63 -3.02 -2.19
CA ILE A 429 -7.48 -3.75 -1.62
C ILE A 429 -7.85 -4.58 -0.38
N GLY A 430 -9.13 -4.67 -0.03
CA GLY A 430 -9.61 -5.44 1.11
C GLY A 430 -9.48 -6.94 0.86
N ALA A 431 -8.54 -7.61 1.55
CA ALA A 431 -8.25 -9.04 1.35
C ALA A 431 -9.47 -9.97 1.53
N ASN A 432 -10.42 -9.58 2.37
CA ASN A 432 -11.68 -10.28 2.62
C ASN A 432 -12.89 -9.34 2.42
N ALA A 433 -12.78 -8.38 1.50
CA ALA A 433 -13.90 -7.54 1.08
C ALA A 433 -14.72 -8.21 -0.02
N GLY A 434 -15.95 -7.74 -0.20
CA GLY A 434 -16.75 -8.02 -1.39
C GLY A 434 -16.23 -7.26 -2.62
N GLY A 435 -16.80 -7.57 -3.77
CA GLY A 435 -16.37 -7.07 -5.08
C GLY A 435 -16.47 -5.55 -5.30
N PRO A 436 -16.35 -5.10 -6.56
CA PRO A 436 -16.81 -5.81 -7.76
C PRO A 436 -15.83 -6.81 -8.38
N GLY A 437 -14.53 -6.76 -8.04
CA GLY A 437 -13.55 -7.76 -8.50
C GLY A 437 -13.41 -8.92 -7.53
N ASN A 438 -12.51 -9.84 -7.85
CA ASN A 438 -12.16 -10.98 -7.00
C ASN A 438 -10.67 -11.03 -6.62
N PHE A 439 -9.89 -10.03 -7.03
CA PHE A 439 -8.44 -10.02 -6.89
C PHE A 439 -7.93 -8.63 -6.51
N ASN A 440 -6.99 -8.54 -5.57
CA ASN A 440 -6.29 -7.30 -5.23
C ASN A 440 -5.08 -7.12 -6.16
N PRO A 441 -5.05 -6.12 -7.07
CA PRO A 441 -3.95 -5.95 -8.02
C PRO A 441 -2.57 -5.79 -7.38
N PHE A 442 -2.47 -5.35 -6.13
CA PHE A 442 -1.18 -5.26 -5.43
C PHE A 442 -0.56 -6.63 -5.11
N LEU A 443 -1.33 -7.72 -5.09
CA LEU A 443 -0.80 -9.07 -4.94
C LEU A 443 0.10 -9.47 -6.12
N SER A 444 -0.08 -8.85 -7.30
CA SER A 444 0.73 -9.09 -8.49
C SER A 444 1.98 -8.20 -8.58
N MET A 445 2.27 -7.38 -7.56
CA MET A 445 3.47 -6.55 -7.50
C MET A 445 4.70 -7.39 -7.13
N PRO A 446 5.88 -7.10 -7.71
CA PRO A 446 7.09 -7.89 -7.51
C PRO A 446 7.67 -7.78 -6.10
N GLY A 447 8.49 -8.77 -5.74
CA GLY A 447 9.23 -8.83 -4.49
C GLY A 447 8.29 -8.90 -3.29
N LEU A 448 8.59 -8.11 -2.26
CA LEU A 448 7.77 -8.05 -1.04
C LEU A 448 6.64 -7.02 -1.12
N LEU A 449 6.47 -6.32 -2.25
CA LEU A 449 5.43 -5.28 -2.39
C LEU A 449 4.01 -5.85 -2.28
N SER A 450 3.83 -7.14 -2.57
CA SER A 450 2.59 -7.89 -2.46
C SER A 450 2.22 -8.29 -1.02
N GLN A 451 3.04 -7.97 -0.01
CA GLN A 451 2.74 -8.34 1.38
C GLN A 451 1.65 -7.49 2.04
N GLY A 452 1.50 -6.24 1.59
CA GLY A 452 0.57 -5.32 2.21
C GLY A 452 0.86 -3.87 1.92
N VAL A 453 0.09 -3.00 2.58
CA VAL A 453 0.20 -1.55 2.42
C VAL A 453 0.03 -0.82 3.75
N LEU A 454 0.92 0.12 4.01
CA LEU A 454 0.78 1.09 5.09
C LEU A 454 0.14 2.38 4.60
N PHE A 455 -0.91 2.83 5.27
CA PHE A 455 -1.45 4.19 5.15
C PHE A 455 -0.76 5.15 6.13
N ASP A 456 -0.17 6.23 5.61
CA ASP A 456 0.36 7.36 6.38
C ASP A 456 -0.20 8.67 5.82
N GLU A 457 -1.45 8.97 6.18
CA GLU A 457 -2.16 10.18 5.73
C GLU A 457 -1.46 11.47 6.13
N ARG A 458 -0.85 11.48 7.32
CA ARG A 458 -0.11 12.64 7.85
C ARG A 458 1.08 12.98 6.96
N ARG A 459 1.75 11.99 6.39
CA ARG A 459 2.83 12.19 5.40
C ARG A 459 2.38 12.08 3.95
N ARG A 460 1.07 11.90 3.69
CA ARG A 460 0.47 11.88 2.35
C ARG A 460 1.11 10.80 1.46
N ARG A 461 1.24 9.59 2.00
CA ARG A 461 1.84 8.46 1.30
C ARG A 461 1.21 7.13 1.68
N LEU A 462 1.30 6.19 0.76
CA LEU A 462 1.23 4.76 1.03
C LEU A 462 2.63 4.16 0.98
N ILE A 463 2.84 3.06 1.70
CA ILE A 463 4.08 2.27 1.60
C ILE A 463 3.67 0.82 1.33
N LEU A 464 3.89 0.36 0.11
CA LEU A 464 3.75 -1.05 -0.26
C LEU A 464 4.95 -1.83 0.27
N GLY A 465 4.72 -3.05 0.76
CA GLY A 465 5.76 -3.88 1.37
C GLY A 465 5.40 -4.35 2.80
N PRO A 466 6.32 -5.01 3.51
CA PRO A 466 6.12 -5.47 4.89
C PRO A 466 5.93 -4.31 5.87
N ASN A 467 5.06 -4.39 6.89
CA ASN A 467 4.81 -3.27 7.82
C ASN A 467 6.12 -2.64 8.37
N PRO A 468 6.49 -1.40 8.01
CA PRO A 468 7.76 -0.84 8.44
C PRO A 468 7.81 -0.46 9.92
N TYR A 469 6.64 -0.31 10.56
CA TYR A 469 6.51 0.12 11.95
C TYR A 469 6.08 -1.03 12.85
N GLY A 470 6.35 -0.89 14.15
CA GLY A 470 5.80 -1.80 15.15
C GLY A 470 4.29 -1.64 15.24
N ALA A 471 3.57 -2.75 15.21
CA ALA A 471 2.14 -2.79 15.49
C ALA A 471 1.89 -2.70 16.99
N ARG A 472 0.98 -1.83 17.41
CA ARG A 472 0.47 -1.81 18.79
C ARG A 472 -0.58 -2.90 18.99
N THR A 473 -1.42 -3.09 17.97
CA THR A 473 -2.45 -4.12 17.94
C THR A 473 -2.71 -4.52 16.50
N THR A 474 -2.85 -5.81 16.25
CA THR A 474 -3.28 -6.34 14.95
C THR A 474 -4.61 -7.06 15.15
N ILE A 475 -5.59 -6.72 14.33
CA ILE A 475 -6.88 -7.41 14.30
C ILE A 475 -6.95 -8.29 13.05
N PRO A 476 -7.47 -9.53 13.16
CA PRO A 476 -7.61 -10.43 12.03
C PRO A 476 -8.70 -9.95 11.09
N GLY A 477 -8.51 -10.18 9.79
CA GLY A 477 -9.39 -9.71 8.72
C GLY A 477 -9.04 -8.31 8.23
N ALA A 478 -9.32 -8.07 6.95
CA ALA A 478 -9.28 -6.75 6.33
C ALA A 478 -10.28 -6.70 5.16
N PRO A 479 -11.24 -5.77 5.12
CA PRO A 479 -11.51 -4.69 6.09
C PRO A 479 -12.33 -5.16 7.30
N SER A 480 -12.86 -6.39 7.26
CA SER A 480 -13.90 -6.86 8.19
C SER A 480 -13.33 -7.53 9.44
N SER A 481 -13.72 -7.04 10.62
CA SER A 481 -13.40 -7.64 11.93
C SER A 481 -14.55 -7.41 12.92
N GLN A 482 -14.73 -8.29 13.91
CA GLN A 482 -15.65 -8.03 15.03
C GLN A 482 -14.98 -7.12 16.05
N LEU A 483 -15.54 -5.94 16.31
CA LEU A 483 -14.97 -4.95 17.24
C LEU A 483 -16.01 -4.45 18.23
N GLN A 484 -15.54 -3.97 19.37
CA GLN A 484 -16.38 -3.35 20.39
C GLN A 484 -16.44 -1.85 20.16
N VAL A 485 -17.62 -1.32 19.87
CA VAL A 485 -17.87 0.10 19.61
C VAL A 485 -18.62 0.71 20.79
N LYS A 486 -18.14 1.86 21.28
CA LYS A 486 -18.79 2.66 22.30
C LYS A 486 -19.07 4.05 21.77
N ILE A 487 -20.35 4.45 21.76
CA ILE A 487 -20.79 5.78 21.34
C ILE A 487 -21.30 6.57 22.56
N GLY A 488 -20.68 7.72 22.82
CA GLY A 488 -20.98 8.59 23.95
C GLY A 488 -20.85 7.86 25.30
N ASP A 489 -21.92 7.99 26.10
CA ASP A 489 -22.04 7.33 27.40
C ASP A 489 -22.70 5.93 27.31
N GLY A 490 -22.95 5.43 26.10
CA GLY A 490 -23.50 4.09 25.87
C GLY A 490 -22.57 2.96 26.31
N GLU A 491 -23.08 1.73 26.35
CA GLU A 491 -22.27 0.54 26.60
C GLU A 491 -21.41 0.18 25.37
N LYS A 492 -20.39 -0.65 25.57
CA LYS A 492 -19.66 -1.27 24.45
C LYS A 492 -20.55 -2.32 23.81
N THR A 493 -20.73 -2.21 22.49
CA THR A 493 -21.48 -3.17 21.69
C THR A 493 -20.53 -3.86 20.71
N LEU A 494 -20.58 -5.19 20.67
CA LEU A 494 -19.87 -5.98 19.67
C LEU A 494 -20.60 -5.83 18.34
N VAL A 495 -19.88 -5.39 17.30
CA VAL A 495 -20.44 -5.14 15.97
C VAL A 495 -19.43 -5.53 14.90
N ASP A 496 -19.91 -6.08 13.79
CA ASP A 496 -19.11 -6.31 12.61
C ASP A 496 -18.66 -4.96 12.05
N THR A 497 -17.35 -4.76 11.96
CA THR A 497 -16.75 -3.48 11.61
C THR A 497 -15.95 -3.58 10.33
N TRP A 498 -16.14 -2.61 9.44
CA TRP A 498 -15.30 -2.38 8.28
C TRP A 498 -14.36 -1.22 8.54
N VAL A 499 -13.05 -1.51 8.58
CA VAL A 499 -12.00 -0.47 8.55
C VAL A 499 -11.81 -0.04 7.10
N ASP A 500 -12.53 1.00 6.72
CA ASP A 500 -12.79 1.35 5.32
C ASP A 500 -12.27 2.76 4.99
N SER A 501 -11.25 2.81 4.13
CA SER A 501 -10.64 4.05 3.65
C SER A 501 -11.49 4.78 2.60
N GLY A 502 -12.37 4.08 1.89
CA GLY A 502 -13.37 4.65 0.97
C GLY A 502 -14.70 4.99 1.65
N GLY A 503 -14.87 4.64 2.93
CA GLY A 503 -16.10 4.82 3.71
C GLY A 503 -16.46 6.26 4.09
N ILE A 504 -15.80 7.26 3.47
CA ILE A 504 -16.05 8.70 3.66
C ILE A 504 -15.99 9.09 5.14
N LEU A 505 -17.12 9.42 5.79
CA LEU A 505 -17.22 9.80 7.21
C LEU A 505 -17.55 8.63 8.14
N GLY A 506 -17.86 7.46 7.59
CA GLY A 506 -18.30 6.27 8.31
C GLY A 506 -19.79 6.28 8.68
N SER A 507 -20.26 5.12 9.12
CA SER A 507 -21.65 4.88 9.51
C SER A 507 -21.73 4.02 10.76
N VAL A 508 -22.83 4.15 11.49
CA VAL A 508 -23.16 3.31 12.64
C VAL A 508 -24.59 2.79 12.53
N PRO A 509 -24.83 1.50 12.76
CA PRO A 509 -26.17 0.95 12.70
C PRO A 509 -27.00 1.44 13.90
N ASP A 510 -28.30 1.64 13.67
CA ASP A 510 -29.25 2.14 14.67
C ASP A 510 -29.37 1.25 15.92
N ASN A 511 -29.11 -0.06 15.80
CA ASN A 511 -29.06 -0.99 16.92
C ASN A 511 -27.83 -0.77 17.86
N VAL A 512 -26.79 -0.07 17.40
CA VAL A 512 -25.60 0.30 18.19
C VAL A 512 -25.75 1.70 18.77
N TYR A 513 -26.25 2.66 17.99
CA TYR A 513 -26.34 4.07 18.42
C TYR A 513 -27.74 4.49 18.89
N GLY A 514 -28.78 4.10 18.17
CA GLY A 514 -30.18 4.53 18.34
C GLY A 514 -30.69 5.35 17.16
N ASP A 515 -31.96 5.80 17.26
CA ASP A 515 -32.63 6.53 16.19
C ASP A 515 -31.98 7.89 15.86
N GLY A 516 -31.94 8.23 14.58
CA GLY A 516 -31.50 9.53 14.08
C GLY A 516 -30.91 9.42 12.68
N PRO A 517 -30.60 10.54 12.02
CA PRO A 517 -29.91 10.51 10.72
C PRO A 517 -28.38 10.46 10.87
N GLU A 518 -27.85 10.99 11.98
CA GLU A 518 -26.41 11.09 12.24
C GLU A 518 -26.13 11.15 13.75
N VAL A 519 -24.92 10.79 14.14
CA VAL A 519 -24.44 10.98 15.51
C VAL A 519 -24.26 12.50 15.77
N PRO A 520 -24.76 13.07 16.87
CA PRO A 520 -24.61 14.49 17.16
C PRO A 520 -23.14 14.89 17.37
N PRO A 521 -22.73 16.09 16.92
CA PRO A 521 -21.42 16.66 17.24
C PRO A 521 -21.16 16.74 18.75
N GLY A 522 -19.92 16.47 19.16
CA GLY A 522 -19.51 16.44 20.57
C GLY A 522 -19.62 15.06 21.22
N THR A 523 -20.02 14.03 20.46
CA THR A 523 -20.14 12.65 20.93
C THR A 523 -18.78 11.95 20.82
N VAL A 524 -18.35 11.28 21.89
CA VAL A 524 -17.11 10.49 21.86
C VAL A 524 -17.40 9.13 21.23
N VAL A 525 -16.65 8.76 20.21
CA VAL A 525 -16.66 7.43 19.60
C VAL A 525 -15.37 6.75 19.99
N SER A 526 -15.46 5.54 20.52
CA SER A 526 -14.31 4.73 20.92
C SER A 526 -14.46 3.32 20.40
N VAL A 527 -13.44 2.82 19.71
CA VAL A 527 -13.43 1.49 19.12
C VAL A 527 -12.32 0.67 19.76
N TYR A 528 -12.65 -0.54 20.16
CA TYR A 528 -11.77 -1.46 20.88
C TYR A 528 -11.64 -2.78 20.12
N THR A 529 -10.64 -3.57 20.51
CA THR A 529 -10.56 -4.99 20.15
C THR A 529 -11.84 -5.75 20.52
N GLU A 530 -12.04 -6.93 19.93
CA GLU A 530 -13.22 -7.78 20.12
C GLU A 530 -13.52 -8.07 21.61
N ASP A 531 -12.48 -8.31 22.41
CA ASP A 531 -12.55 -8.52 23.87
C ASP A 531 -12.90 -7.24 24.66
N GLY A 532 -12.88 -6.08 24.00
CA GLY A 532 -13.11 -4.78 24.57
C GLY A 532 -11.98 -4.25 25.46
N GLU A 533 -10.84 -4.93 25.57
CA GLU A 533 -9.76 -4.54 26.50
C GLU A 533 -8.87 -3.45 25.92
N THR A 534 -8.53 -3.53 24.63
CA THR A 534 -7.56 -2.64 24.00
C THR A 534 -8.26 -1.59 23.14
N LEU A 535 -8.08 -0.31 23.47
CA LEU A 535 -8.57 0.79 22.64
C LEU A 535 -7.78 0.86 21.33
N LEU A 536 -8.46 0.79 20.18
CA LEU A 536 -7.85 0.93 18.85
C LEU A 536 -7.73 2.41 18.46
N TYR A 537 -8.84 3.14 18.52
CA TYR A 537 -8.86 4.59 18.34
C TYR A 537 -10.08 5.22 19.02
N SER A 538 -10.00 6.52 19.26
CA SER A 538 -11.12 7.30 19.78
C SER A 538 -11.08 8.71 19.21
N TYR A 539 -12.25 9.29 18.96
CA TYR A 539 -12.39 10.67 18.53
C TYR A 539 -13.69 11.27 19.06
N THR A 540 -13.82 12.58 18.95
CA THR A 540 -15.08 13.27 19.25
C THR A 540 -15.66 13.79 17.94
N THR A 541 -16.91 13.43 17.65
CA THR A 541 -17.62 13.89 16.45
C THR A 541 -17.67 15.41 16.41
N THR A 542 -17.70 15.96 15.21
CA THR A 542 -17.83 17.40 14.96
C THR A 542 -18.90 17.63 13.91
N ARG A 543 -19.28 18.89 13.67
CA ARG A 543 -20.19 19.25 12.57
C ARG A 543 -19.69 18.86 11.18
N LYS A 544 -18.41 18.51 11.05
CA LYS A 544 -17.74 18.20 9.78
C LYS A 544 -17.25 16.75 9.70
N ASN A 545 -17.29 16.02 10.81
CA ASN A 545 -16.86 14.64 10.90
C ASN A 545 -17.78 13.95 11.91
N THR A 546 -18.82 13.32 11.39
CA THR A 546 -19.77 12.55 12.18
C THR A 546 -20.29 11.38 11.37
N LEU A 547 -20.66 10.31 12.08
CA LEU A 547 -21.17 9.07 11.49
C LEU A 547 -22.62 9.27 11.06
N SER A 548 -22.98 8.81 9.87
CA SER A 548 -24.38 8.60 9.52
C SER A 548 -24.94 7.44 10.34
N VAL A 549 -26.24 7.47 10.61
CA VAL A 549 -26.92 6.33 11.23
C VAL A 549 -27.62 5.54 10.12
N THR A 550 -27.35 4.24 10.04
CA THR A 550 -27.96 3.33 9.06
C THR A 550 -29.01 2.44 9.72
N ASP A 551 -30.01 2.03 8.95
CA ASP A 551 -30.95 1.00 9.38
C ASP A 551 -30.18 -0.33 9.50
N SER A 552 -30.20 -0.95 10.68
CA SER A 552 -29.48 -2.21 10.91
C SER A 552 -30.07 -3.41 10.16
N GLU A 553 -31.30 -3.29 9.64
CA GLU A 553 -31.88 -4.30 8.74
C GLU A 553 -31.25 -4.24 7.33
N ASP A 554 -30.83 -3.04 6.89
CA ASP A 554 -30.19 -2.82 5.59
C ASP A 554 -28.67 -3.01 5.67
N ASP A 555 -28.02 -2.40 6.67
CA ASP A 555 -26.59 -2.57 6.93
C ASP A 555 -26.31 -2.65 8.45
N PRO A 556 -26.09 -3.86 8.99
CA PRO A 556 -25.82 -4.07 10.41
C PRO A 556 -24.37 -3.73 10.79
N ARG A 557 -23.52 -3.30 9.86
CA ARG A 557 -22.09 -3.11 10.08
C ARG A 557 -21.78 -1.68 10.52
N PHE A 558 -20.74 -1.56 11.34
CA PHE A 558 -20.11 -0.28 11.64
C PHE A 558 -19.02 0.01 10.59
N ASN A 559 -19.12 1.13 9.87
CA ASN A 559 -18.08 1.57 8.94
C ASN A 559 -17.26 2.68 9.60
N THR A 560 -15.93 2.51 9.68
CA THR A 560 -15.08 3.51 10.36
C THR A 560 -14.95 4.83 9.61
N GLY A 561 -15.15 4.80 8.29
CA GLY A 561 -14.72 5.83 7.35
C GLY A 561 -13.23 6.17 7.49
N PHE A 562 -12.86 7.37 7.05
CA PHE A 562 -11.49 7.86 7.05
C PHE A 562 -10.86 8.09 8.44
N THR A 563 -11.68 8.12 9.50
CA THR A 563 -11.22 8.64 10.81
C THR A 563 -9.99 7.92 11.37
N PRO A 564 -9.93 6.57 11.47
CA PRO A 564 -8.73 5.90 11.98
C PRO A 564 -7.47 6.20 11.14
N PHE A 565 -7.60 6.33 9.82
CA PHE A 565 -6.51 6.67 8.90
C PHE A 565 -5.96 8.08 9.14
N SER A 566 -6.82 9.02 9.57
CA SER A 566 -6.40 10.39 9.89
C SER A 566 -5.69 10.52 11.25
N LEU A 567 -5.94 9.59 12.18
CA LEU A 567 -5.43 9.63 13.55
C LEU A 567 -4.06 8.98 13.70
N GLY A 568 -3.77 7.94 12.92
CA GLY A 568 -2.54 7.15 13.03
C GLY A 568 -2.14 6.53 11.71
N THR A 569 -1.13 5.67 11.74
CA THR A 569 -0.76 4.86 10.58
C THR A 569 -1.34 3.46 10.73
N LEU A 570 -2.03 2.99 9.70
CA LEU A 570 -2.62 1.65 9.65
C LEU A 570 -1.89 0.83 8.59
N TYR A 571 -1.62 -0.44 8.89
CA TYR A 571 -1.08 -1.39 7.92
C TYR A 571 -2.12 -2.46 7.62
N PHE A 572 -2.29 -2.77 6.34
CA PHE A 572 -3.16 -3.83 5.85
C PHE A 572 -2.28 -4.93 5.25
N SER A 573 -2.29 -6.10 5.88
CA SER A 573 -1.66 -7.30 5.33
C SER A 573 -2.56 -7.91 4.27
N PHE A 574 -1.98 -8.40 3.18
CA PHE A 574 -2.71 -9.13 2.14
C PHE A 574 -2.67 -10.65 2.30
N ALA A 575 -1.96 -11.17 3.33
CA ALA A 575 -1.88 -12.60 3.59
C ALA A 575 -3.22 -13.17 4.06
N GLY A 576 -3.64 -14.33 3.51
CA GLY A 576 -4.90 -14.99 3.84
C GLY A 576 -6.12 -14.06 3.78
N ALA A 577 -6.95 -14.07 4.82
CA ALA A 577 -8.10 -13.15 4.95
C ALA A 577 -7.70 -11.69 5.27
N GLY A 578 -6.41 -11.39 5.26
CA GLY A 578 -5.82 -10.11 5.63
C GLY A 578 -5.82 -9.85 7.14
N SER A 579 -5.19 -8.74 7.50
CA SER A 579 -5.25 -8.20 8.87
C SER A 579 -5.02 -6.70 8.85
N THR A 580 -5.54 -6.02 9.87
CA THR A 580 -5.34 -4.58 10.08
C THR A 580 -4.48 -4.35 11.32
N SER A 581 -3.31 -3.74 11.15
CA SER A 581 -2.45 -3.33 12.26
C SER A 581 -2.60 -1.84 12.54
N PHE A 582 -2.90 -1.51 13.80
CA PHE A 582 -2.83 -0.17 14.35
C PHE A 582 -1.42 0.03 14.91
N ASN A 583 -0.62 0.87 14.27
CA ASN A 583 0.77 1.08 14.66
C ASN A 583 0.93 2.12 15.79
N TYR A 584 2.12 2.15 16.40
CA TYR A 584 2.52 3.13 17.42
C TYR A 584 2.70 4.55 16.87
#